data_AF-G5DWE4-F1
#
_entry.id   AF-G5DWE4-F1
#
_cell.length_a   1.000
_cell.length_b   1.000
_cell.length_c   1.000
_cell.angle_alpha   90.00
_cell.angle_beta   90.00
_cell.angle_gamma   90.00
#
_symmetry.space_group_name_H-M   'P 1'
#
loop_
_entity.id
_entity.type
_entity.pdbx_description
1 polymer ?
#
loop_
_entity_poly.entity_id
_entity_poly.type
_entity_poly.pdbx_seq_one_letter_code
_entity_poly.pdbx_strand_id
1 'polypeptide(L)'
;KEFLAVFESNDAATRRMPKALLSAFDNRSWIPVTNILLRLCKGSGSGSSKHGESSSSSVVFQKLLRDACADDEELFGAFLNRLFNTLSWTMTEFSVSIREMQEKNHVLEFQQRKCSVIFDLSCNLARILEFCTREIPHAFLFGNDMNLRRLTELVIFTLNQMTSAIDSEFFDCSVKRHGQSAEKINRGMILAPLVDIIVNLLVEGMEAESREQNDVVEVLASMDCPDTVLCGLQYVLEFDWTGFSKGNIHFAKLRQVEDFLTNLISRMGSREQDRSVSGQEAECDDSVCC
;
A
#
# COMPACT_ATOMS: atom_id res chain seq x y z
N LYS A 1 -23.30 -13.00 6.22
CA LYS A 1 -23.47 -13.19 7.68
C LYS A 1 -23.61 -14.67 8.02
N GLU A 2 -24.62 -15.38 7.52
CA GLU A 2 -24.85 -16.81 7.84
C GLU A 2 -23.70 -17.73 7.39
N PHE A 3 -23.13 -17.51 6.21
CA PHE A 3 -21.99 -18.32 5.72
C PHE A 3 -20.72 -18.17 6.57
N LEU A 4 -20.43 -16.97 7.14
CA LEU A 4 -19.23 -16.79 7.97
C LEU A 4 -19.35 -17.54 9.29
N ALA A 5 -20.52 -17.50 9.94
CA ALA A 5 -20.75 -18.27 11.16
C ALA A 5 -20.54 -19.77 10.94
N VAL A 6 -20.98 -20.30 9.78
CA VAL A 6 -20.73 -21.70 9.39
C VAL A 6 -19.23 -21.96 9.24
N PHE A 7 -18.49 -21.08 8.56
CA PHE A 7 -17.03 -21.20 8.41
C PHE A 7 -16.29 -21.12 9.75
N GLU A 8 -16.70 -20.21 10.63
CA GLU A 8 -16.10 -20.02 11.97
C GLU A 8 -16.35 -21.21 12.89
N SER A 9 -17.50 -21.88 12.75
CA SER A 9 -17.84 -23.09 13.51
C SER A 9 -17.22 -24.38 12.95
N ASN A 10 -16.56 -24.32 11.79
CA ASN A 10 -16.01 -25.49 11.12
C ASN A 10 -14.53 -25.68 11.46
N ASP A 11 -14.23 -26.73 12.24
CA ASP A 11 -12.87 -27.07 12.68
C ASP A 11 -11.87 -27.27 11.52
N ALA A 12 -12.31 -27.84 10.40
CA ALA A 12 -11.42 -28.03 9.25
C ALA A 12 -11.10 -26.68 8.58
N ALA A 13 -12.09 -25.80 8.47
CA ALA A 13 -11.91 -24.47 7.90
C ALA A 13 -10.99 -23.61 8.77
N THR A 14 -11.26 -23.53 10.08
CA THR A 14 -10.46 -22.71 11.00
C THR A 14 -9.00 -23.18 11.09
N ARG A 15 -8.74 -24.50 11.04
CA ARG A 15 -7.37 -25.05 11.13
C ARG A 15 -6.58 -24.99 9.83
N ARG A 16 -7.23 -25.18 8.67
CA ARG A 16 -6.51 -25.37 7.39
C ARG A 16 -6.58 -24.18 6.47
N MET A 17 -7.69 -23.45 6.47
CA MET A 17 -7.94 -22.40 5.49
C MET A 17 -6.93 -21.25 5.55
N PRO A 18 -6.46 -20.77 6.73
CA PRO A 18 -5.49 -19.66 6.77
C PRO A 18 -4.21 -19.98 5.98
N LYS A 19 -3.51 -21.06 6.34
CA LYS A 19 -2.28 -21.48 5.65
C LYS A 19 -2.56 -21.88 4.19
N ALA A 20 -3.69 -22.53 3.92
CA ALA A 20 -4.06 -22.91 2.55
C ALA A 20 -4.29 -21.69 1.64
N LEU A 21 -4.91 -20.61 2.15
CA LEU A 21 -5.10 -19.38 1.39
C LEU A 21 -3.76 -18.68 1.09
N LEU A 22 -2.88 -18.57 2.10
CA LEU A 22 -1.54 -17.99 1.91
C LEU A 22 -0.73 -18.80 0.89
N SER A 23 -0.78 -20.13 0.97
CA SER A 23 -0.10 -21.02 0.03
C SER A 23 -0.69 -20.94 -1.38
N ALA A 24 -2.02 -20.90 -1.51
CA ALA A 24 -2.73 -20.87 -2.79
C ALA A 24 -2.69 -19.52 -3.52
N PHE A 25 -2.14 -18.46 -2.91
CA PHE A 25 -1.97 -17.16 -3.57
C PHE A 25 -0.88 -17.23 -4.67
N ASP A 26 -1.17 -17.86 -5.81
CA ASP A 26 -0.21 -18.06 -6.90
C ASP A 26 -0.67 -17.41 -8.20
N ASN A 27 0.15 -17.55 -9.26
CA ASN A 27 -0.12 -16.97 -10.58
C ASN A 27 -1.46 -17.44 -11.20
N ARG A 28 -2.08 -18.51 -10.70
CA ARG A 28 -3.34 -19.06 -11.21
C ARG A 28 -4.54 -18.64 -10.36
N SER A 29 -4.35 -18.49 -9.06
CA SER A 29 -5.44 -18.37 -8.09
C SER A 29 -5.42 -17.07 -7.28
N TRP A 30 -4.50 -16.14 -7.56
CA TRP A 30 -4.41 -14.88 -6.81
C TRP A 30 -5.73 -14.08 -6.82
N ILE A 31 -6.49 -14.05 -7.92
CA ILE A 31 -7.78 -13.33 -8.00
C ILE A 31 -8.82 -13.92 -7.03
N PRO A 32 -9.19 -15.21 -7.11
CA PRO A 32 -10.15 -15.79 -6.18
C PRO A 32 -9.66 -15.75 -4.72
N VAL A 33 -8.36 -15.95 -4.48
CA VAL A 33 -7.78 -15.87 -3.12
C VAL A 33 -7.87 -14.44 -2.57
N THR A 34 -7.54 -13.42 -3.38
CA THR A 34 -7.69 -11.99 -3.01
C THR A 34 -9.12 -11.70 -2.57
N ASN A 35 -10.10 -12.15 -3.36
CA ASN A 35 -11.51 -11.94 -3.09
C ASN A 35 -11.99 -12.65 -1.80
N ILE A 36 -11.41 -13.81 -1.47
CA ILE A 36 -11.71 -14.50 -0.21
C ILE A 36 -11.07 -13.75 0.95
N LEU A 37 -9.77 -13.44 0.87
CA LEU A 37 -9.03 -12.70 1.90
C LEU A 37 -9.70 -11.37 2.23
N LEU A 38 -10.12 -10.61 1.22
CA LEU A 38 -10.85 -9.36 1.45
C LEU A 38 -12.14 -9.55 2.23
N ARG A 39 -12.90 -10.61 1.98
CA ARG A 39 -14.12 -10.87 2.74
C ARG A 39 -13.83 -11.21 4.20
N LEU A 40 -12.71 -11.89 4.47
CA LEU A 40 -12.28 -12.23 5.83
C LEU A 40 -11.69 -11.01 6.55
N CYS A 41 -10.85 -10.24 5.86
CA CYS A 41 -10.08 -9.10 6.37
C CYS A 41 -10.82 -7.75 6.33
N LYS A 42 -12.00 -7.66 5.70
CA LYS A 42 -12.78 -6.41 5.60
C LYS A 42 -12.95 -5.71 6.95
N GLY A 43 -12.98 -4.36 6.93
CA GLY A 43 -13.14 -3.55 8.15
C GLY A 43 -11.87 -3.36 8.99
N SER A 44 -10.73 -3.86 8.52
CA SER A 44 -9.40 -3.60 9.07
C SER A 44 -8.93 -2.14 8.87
N GLY A 45 -9.43 -1.46 7.84
CA GLY A 45 -8.94 -0.17 7.36
C GLY A 45 -9.97 0.95 7.37
N SER A 46 -9.50 2.19 7.27
CA SER A 46 -10.33 3.40 7.35
C SER A 46 -11.13 3.69 6.08
N GLY A 47 -10.73 3.14 4.93
CA GLY A 47 -11.35 3.37 3.62
C GLY A 47 -12.65 2.61 3.33
N SER A 48 -13.50 2.35 4.34
CA SER A 48 -14.83 1.76 4.15
C SER A 48 -15.83 2.87 3.76
N SER A 49 -16.35 2.86 2.52
CA SER A 49 -17.29 3.88 2.04
C SER A 49 -18.64 3.81 2.76
N LYS A 50 -19.35 4.94 2.79
CA LYS A 50 -20.56 5.21 3.60
C LYS A 50 -21.85 4.48 3.17
N HIS A 51 -21.87 3.64 2.12
CA HIS A 51 -23.12 3.07 1.63
C HIS A 51 -23.02 1.61 1.16
N GLY A 52 -23.79 0.73 1.83
CA GLY A 52 -24.22 -0.61 1.39
C GLY A 52 -23.08 -1.61 1.18
N GLU A 53 -22.87 -2.62 2.00
CA GLU A 53 -23.80 -3.57 2.57
C GLU A 53 -23.24 -4.11 3.90
N SER A 54 -24.11 -4.70 4.70
CA SER A 54 -23.80 -5.50 5.91
C SER A 54 -22.89 -6.72 5.65
N SER A 55 -21.71 -6.52 5.06
CA SER A 55 -20.73 -7.55 4.75
C SER A 55 -19.83 -7.76 5.97
N SER A 56 -20.28 -8.68 6.81
CA SER A 56 -19.56 -9.24 7.97
C SER A 56 -18.11 -9.55 7.61
N SER A 57 -17.16 -8.99 8.35
CA SER A 57 -15.82 -9.53 8.48
C SER A 57 -15.78 -10.57 9.60
N SER A 58 -14.75 -11.41 9.61
CA SER A 58 -14.58 -12.43 10.65
C SER A 58 -13.37 -12.09 11.50
N VAL A 59 -13.61 -11.61 12.73
CA VAL A 59 -12.54 -11.38 13.71
C VAL A 59 -11.78 -12.68 14.01
N VAL A 60 -12.49 -13.83 13.97
CA VAL A 60 -11.90 -15.16 14.14
C VAL A 60 -10.90 -15.45 13.03
N PHE A 61 -11.28 -15.32 11.75
CA PHE A 61 -10.36 -15.57 10.65
C PHE A 61 -9.26 -14.52 10.53
N GLN A 62 -9.50 -13.26 10.92
CA GLN A 62 -8.42 -12.25 10.99
C GLN A 62 -7.35 -12.68 11.99
N LYS A 63 -7.77 -13.14 13.19
CA LYS A 63 -6.87 -13.72 14.18
C LYS A 63 -6.14 -14.94 13.62
N LEU A 64 -6.86 -15.91 13.05
CA LEU A 64 -6.26 -17.13 12.52
C LEU A 64 -5.28 -16.86 11.37
N LEU A 65 -5.55 -15.88 10.52
CA LEU A 65 -4.63 -15.45 9.45
C LEU A 65 -3.38 -14.81 10.04
N ARG A 66 -3.53 -13.90 11.00
CA ARG A 66 -2.38 -13.31 11.71
C ARG A 66 -1.53 -14.39 12.37
N ASP A 67 -2.14 -15.28 13.14
CA ASP A 67 -1.46 -16.35 13.85
C ASP A 67 -0.76 -17.28 12.83
N ALA A 68 -1.39 -17.62 11.70
CA ALA A 68 -0.77 -18.41 10.64
C ALA A 68 0.42 -17.72 9.96
N CYS A 69 0.41 -16.39 9.83
CA CYS A 69 1.54 -15.63 9.31
C CYS A 69 2.69 -15.56 10.31
N ALA A 70 2.39 -15.41 11.60
CA ALA A 70 3.40 -15.34 12.67
C ALA A 70 4.05 -16.71 12.95
N ASP A 71 3.28 -17.79 12.84
CA ASP A 71 3.77 -19.16 13.07
C ASP A 71 4.63 -19.72 11.92
N ASP A 72 4.59 -19.09 10.74
CA ASP A 72 5.17 -19.62 9.50
C ASP A 72 5.76 -18.49 8.64
N GLU A 73 6.89 -17.95 9.10
CA GLU A 73 7.57 -16.80 8.47
C GLU A 73 7.95 -17.08 7.00
N GLU A 74 8.32 -18.32 6.66
CA GLU A 74 8.67 -18.69 5.28
C GLU A 74 7.44 -18.65 4.36
N LEU A 75 6.32 -19.24 4.80
CA LEU A 75 5.06 -19.17 4.06
C LEU A 75 4.59 -17.72 3.89
N PHE A 76 4.69 -16.92 4.95
CA PHE A 76 4.31 -15.52 4.90
C PHE A 76 5.24 -14.70 4.01
N GLY A 77 6.56 -14.90 4.08
CA GLY A 77 7.53 -14.27 3.19
C GLY A 77 7.29 -14.63 1.72
N ALA A 78 6.99 -15.89 1.41
CA ALA A 78 6.60 -16.31 0.07
C ALA A 78 5.29 -15.67 -0.39
N PHE A 79 4.30 -15.55 0.51
CA PHE A 79 3.05 -14.83 0.24
C PHE A 79 3.29 -13.34 -0.04
N LEU A 80 4.03 -12.62 0.81
CA LEU A 80 4.37 -11.21 0.63
C LEU A 80 5.12 -10.99 -0.68
N ASN A 81 6.10 -11.84 -1.00
CA ASN A 81 6.83 -11.75 -2.26
C ASN A 81 5.89 -11.78 -3.47
N ARG A 82 4.92 -12.70 -3.48
CA ARG A 82 3.93 -12.83 -4.55
C ARG A 82 2.95 -11.65 -4.55
N LEU A 83 2.51 -11.19 -3.37
CA LEU A 83 1.62 -10.05 -3.21
C LEU A 83 2.25 -8.76 -3.75
N PHE A 84 3.49 -8.46 -3.36
CA PHE A 84 4.26 -7.33 -3.88
C PHE A 84 4.36 -7.39 -5.41
N ASN A 85 4.80 -8.53 -5.96
CA ASN A 85 4.98 -8.68 -7.40
C ASN A 85 3.65 -8.52 -8.17
N THR A 86 2.57 -9.07 -7.61
CA THR A 86 1.25 -9.00 -8.25
C THR A 86 0.69 -7.57 -8.19
N LEU A 87 0.83 -6.86 -7.07
CA LEU A 87 0.41 -5.46 -6.96
C LEU A 87 1.22 -4.57 -7.90
N SER A 88 2.56 -4.69 -7.92
CA SER A 88 3.41 -3.96 -8.89
C SER A 88 3.00 -4.22 -10.33
N TRP A 89 2.72 -5.47 -10.68
CA TRP A 89 2.29 -5.85 -12.03
C TRP A 89 0.92 -5.23 -12.36
N THR A 90 -0.09 -5.34 -11.49
CA THR A 90 -1.41 -4.75 -11.75
C THR A 90 -1.33 -3.23 -11.87
N MET A 91 -0.53 -2.55 -11.05
CA MET A 91 -0.31 -1.11 -11.14
C MET A 91 0.40 -0.70 -12.43
N THR A 92 1.33 -1.52 -12.92
CA THR A 92 1.99 -1.31 -14.21
C THR A 92 1.00 -1.46 -15.36
N GLU A 93 0.23 -2.55 -15.38
CA GLU A 93 -0.82 -2.77 -16.40
C GLU A 93 -1.88 -1.67 -16.39
N PHE A 94 -2.23 -1.15 -15.21
CA PHE A 94 -3.13 -0.03 -15.06
C PHE A 94 -2.57 1.24 -15.70
N SER A 95 -1.32 1.61 -15.35
CA SER A 95 -0.65 2.79 -15.89
C SER A 95 -0.48 2.72 -17.41
N VAL A 96 -0.08 1.56 -17.94
CA VAL A 96 0.02 1.31 -19.39
C VAL A 96 -1.35 1.47 -20.05
N SER A 97 -2.40 0.86 -19.49
CA SER A 97 -3.75 0.94 -20.06
C SER A 97 -4.26 2.38 -20.13
N ILE A 98 -3.99 3.19 -19.10
CA ILE A 98 -4.36 4.61 -19.10
C ILE A 98 -3.56 5.40 -20.13
N ARG A 99 -2.24 5.22 -20.17
CA ARG A 99 -1.38 5.93 -21.12
C ARG A 99 -1.77 5.63 -22.57
N GLU A 100 -2.07 4.38 -22.89
CA GLU A 100 -2.54 3.99 -24.24
C GLU A 100 -3.85 4.67 -24.62
N MET A 101 -4.78 4.84 -23.68
CA MET A 101 -6.04 5.55 -23.93
C MET A 101 -5.79 7.06 -24.09
N GLN A 102 -4.85 7.62 -23.32
CA GLN A 102 -4.50 9.04 -23.34
C GLN A 102 -3.81 9.43 -24.65
N GLU A 103 -2.83 8.65 -25.09
CA GLU A 103 -2.11 8.87 -26.36
C GLU A 103 -3.05 8.86 -27.57
N LYS A 104 -4.11 8.05 -27.52
CA LYS A 104 -5.12 7.95 -28.58
C LYS A 104 -6.22 9.02 -28.47
N ASN A 105 -6.26 9.78 -27.37
CA ASN A 105 -7.34 10.70 -27.02
C ASN A 105 -8.75 10.10 -27.21
N HIS A 106 -8.88 8.78 -27.01
CA HIS A 106 -10.12 8.06 -27.26
C HIS A 106 -10.25 6.85 -26.34
N VAL A 107 -11.31 6.82 -25.54
CA VAL A 107 -11.59 5.75 -24.59
C VAL A 107 -12.55 4.75 -25.23
N LEU A 108 -12.02 3.62 -25.68
CA LEU A 108 -12.83 2.49 -26.15
C LEU A 108 -13.43 1.74 -24.94
N GLU A 109 -14.70 1.35 -25.02
CA GLU A 109 -15.42 0.66 -23.93
C GLU A 109 -14.68 -0.59 -23.42
N PHE A 110 -14.11 -1.39 -24.33
CA PHE A 110 -13.33 -2.56 -23.96
C PHE A 110 -12.06 -2.22 -23.14
N GLN A 111 -11.34 -1.17 -23.53
CA GLN A 111 -10.13 -0.71 -22.84
C GLN A 111 -10.47 -0.11 -21.48
N GLN A 112 -11.53 0.69 -21.42
CA GLN A 112 -12.07 1.23 -20.18
C GLN A 112 -12.46 0.11 -19.22
N ARG A 113 -13.12 -0.95 -19.71
CA ARG A 113 -13.51 -2.11 -18.90
C ARG A 113 -12.29 -2.85 -18.36
N LYS A 114 -11.27 -3.09 -19.18
CA LYS A 114 -10.01 -3.72 -18.77
C LYS A 114 -9.31 -2.87 -17.69
N CYS A 115 -9.14 -1.58 -17.95
CA CYS A 115 -8.51 -0.62 -17.03
C CYS A 115 -9.24 -0.58 -15.67
N SER A 116 -10.57 -0.46 -15.68
CA SER A 116 -11.42 -0.49 -14.49
C SER A 116 -11.26 -1.76 -13.67
N VAL A 117 -11.20 -2.93 -14.31
CA VAL A 117 -10.98 -4.21 -13.61
C VAL A 117 -9.59 -4.28 -13.00
N ILE A 118 -8.56 -3.85 -13.73
CA ILE A 118 -7.18 -3.87 -13.21
C ILE A 118 -7.05 -2.93 -12.02
N PHE A 119 -7.62 -1.73 -12.08
CA PHE A 119 -7.60 -0.78 -10.97
C PHE A 119 -8.29 -1.34 -9.72
N ASP A 120 -9.46 -1.99 -9.88
CA ASP A 120 -10.15 -2.65 -8.77
C ASP A 120 -9.29 -3.76 -8.15
N LEU A 121 -8.63 -4.57 -8.98
CA LEU A 121 -7.70 -5.60 -8.51
C LEU A 121 -6.50 -5.00 -7.76
N SER A 122 -5.92 -3.90 -8.24
CA SER A 122 -4.86 -3.18 -7.54
C SER A 122 -5.31 -2.65 -6.17
N CYS A 123 -6.49 -2.04 -6.10
CA CYS A 123 -7.07 -1.58 -4.83
C CYS A 123 -7.26 -2.74 -3.85
N ASN A 124 -7.78 -3.86 -4.36
CA ASN A 124 -8.03 -5.08 -3.58
C ASN A 124 -6.75 -5.70 -3.02
N LEU A 125 -5.67 -5.73 -3.80
CA LEU A 125 -4.35 -6.19 -3.36
C LEU A 125 -3.73 -5.25 -2.32
N ALA A 126 -3.83 -3.92 -2.52
CA ALA A 126 -3.35 -2.93 -1.56
C ALA A 126 -4.05 -3.05 -0.20
N ARG A 127 -5.35 -3.38 -0.18
CA ARG A 127 -6.11 -3.65 1.05
C ARG A 127 -5.65 -4.91 1.79
N ILE A 128 -5.20 -5.93 1.08
CA ILE A 128 -4.60 -7.11 1.72
C ILE A 128 -3.24 -6.76 2.32
N LEU A 129 -2.44 -5.96 1.59
CA LEU A 129 -1.16 -5.50 2.09
C LEU A 129 -1.31 -4.60 3.33
N GLU A 130 -2.31 -3.72 3.32
CA GLU A 130 -2.73 -2.92 4.47
C GLU A 130 -3.06 -3.82 5.68
N PHE A 131 -3.85 -4.87 5.48
CA PHE A 131 -4.13 -5.86 6.53
C PHE A 131 -2.84 -6.49 7.08
N CYS A 132 -1.89 -6.87 6.21
CA CYS A 132 -0.61 -7.43 6.63
C CYS A 132 0.19 -6.45 7.49
N THR A 133 0.28 -5.18 7.09
CA THR A 133 1.01 -4.15 7.86
C THR A 133 0.38 -3.84 9.20
N ARG A 134 -0.94 -4.01 9.34
CA ARG A 134 -1.65 -3.78 10.60
C ARG A 134 -1.55 -4.95 11.58
N GLU A 135 -1.67 -6.17 11.07
CA GLU A 135 -1.75 -7.37 11.91
C GLU A 135 -0.39 -8.02 12.16
N ILE A 136 0.55 -7.85 11.22
CA ILE A 136 1.90 -8.41 11.29
C ILE A 136 2.95 -7.30 11.02
N PRO A 137 2.91 -6.16 11.73
CA PRO A 137 3.86 -5.06 11.48
C PRO A 137 5.32 -5.48 11.72
N HIS A 138 5.54 -6.43 12.64
CA HIS A 138 6.87 -6.91 12.98
C HIS A 138 7.64 -7.52 11.80
N ALA A 139 6.94 -8.13 10.83
CA ALA A 139 7.56 -8.73 9.65
C ALA A 139 8.14 -7.69 8.67
N PHE A 140 7.79 -6.42 8.85
CA PHE A 140 8.35 -5.30 8.09
C PHE A 140 9.40 -4.57 8.93
N LEU A 141 9.14 -4.40 10.23
CA LEU A 141 9.92 -3.52 11.08
C LEU A 141 11.11 -4.20 11.77
N PHE A 142 11.16 -5.53 11.89
CA PHE A 142 12.26 -6.23 12.54
C PHE A 142 12.98 -7.21 11.60
N GLY A 143 14.23 -7.50 11.94
CA GLY A 143 15.11 -8.33 11.12
C GLY A 143 15.64 -7.56 9.92
N ASN A 144 15.94 -8.27 8.83
CA ASN A 144 16.40 -7.64 7.60
C ASN A 144 15.33 -6.70 7.00
N ASP A 145 15.75 -5.52 6.53
CA ASP A 145 14.87 -4.47 6.04
C ASP A 145 14.24 -4.74 4.66
N MET A 146 14.53 -5.88 4.03
CA MET A 146 14.05 -6.24 2.68
C MET A 146 12.53 -6.10 2.51
N ASN A 147 11.73 -6.53 3.49
CA ASN A 147 10.27 -6.39 3.40
C ASN A 147 9.85 -4.91 3.46
N LEU A 148 10.50 -4.11 4.30
CA LEU A 148 10.23 -2.68 4.42
C LEU A 148 10.67 -1.91 3.16
N ARG A 149 11.85 -2.22 2.61
CA ARG A 149 12.32 -1.65 1.34
C ARG A 149 11.34 -1.92 0.21
N ARG A 150 10.96 -3.18 0.02
CA ARG A 150 9.99 -3.55 -1.03
C ARG A 150 8.61 -2.91 -0.82
N LEU A 151 8.15 -2.81 0.43
CA LEU A 151 6.89 -2.17 0.76
C LEU A 151 6.92 -0.67 0.44
N THR A 152 7.96 0.03 0.90
CA THR A 152 8.11 1.47 0.68
C THR A 152 8.31 1.78 -0.81
N GLU A 153 9.14 1.01 -1.53
CA GLU A 153 9.30 1.12 -2.98
C GLU A 153 7.96 0.96 -3.70
N LEU A 154 7.14 -0.02 -3.31
CA LEU A 154 5.82 -0.25 -3.89
C LEU A 154 4.83 0.88 -3.59
N VAL A 155 4.84 1.41 -2.36
CA VAL A 155 4.01 2.56 -1.97
C VAL A 155 4.37 3.77 -2.83
N ILE A 156 5.65 4.12 -2.90
CA ILE A 156 6.13 5.26 -3.68
C ILE A 156 5.90 5.06 -5.18
N PHE A 157 6.15 3.85 -5.69
CA PHE A 157 5.83 3.49 -7.07
C PHE A 157 4.34 3.72 -7.36
N THR A 158 3.45 3.24 -6.50
CA THR A 158 2.00 3.38 -6.67
C THR A 158 1.58 4.85 -6.62
N LEU A 159 2.09 5.63 -5.66
CA LEU A 159 1.83 7.07 -5.56
C LEU A 159 2.33 7.82 -6.81
N ASN A 160 3.51 7.46 -7.32
CA ASN A 160 4.05 8.04 -8.54
C ASN A 160 3.13 7.77 -9.76
N GLN A 161 2.55 6.56 -9.87
CA GLN A 161 1.59 6.28 -10.93
C GLN A 161 0.31 7.13 -10.81
N MET A 162 -0.13 7.41 -9.59
CA MET A 162 -1.34 8.23 -9.36
C MET A 162 -1.11 9.73 -9.58
N THR A 163 0.12 10.20 -9.39
CA THR A 163 0.52 11.61 -9.55
C THR A 163 0.95 11.93 -10.98
N SER A 164 1.82 11.11 -11.56
CA SER A 164 2.49 11.42 -12.84
C SER A 164 1.69 11.06 -14.08
N ALA A 165 0.80 10.07 -14.00
CA ALA A 165 0.25 9.46 -15.22
C ALA A 165 -1.08 10.06 -15.69
N ILE A 166 -1.76 10.92 -14.90
CA ILE A 166 -3.20 11.08 -15.09
C ILE A 166 -3.71 12.46 -14.69
N ASP A 167 -4.22 13.22 -15.66
CA ASP A 167 -5.15 14.32 -15.39
C ASP A 167 -6.37 13.78 -14.62
N SER A 168 -6.87 14.53 -13.63
CA SER A 168 -7.99 14.10 -12.80
C SER A 168 -9.23 13.78 -13.63
N GLU A 169 -9.50 14.59 -14.66
CA GLU A 169 -10.63 14.36 -15.58
C GLU A 169 -10.43 13.10 -16.43
N PHE A 170 -9.21 12.85 -16.90
CA PHE A 170 -8.90 11.69 -17.72
C PHE A 170 -8.96 10.37 -16.93
N PHE A 171 -8.53 10.39 -15.66
CA PHE A 171 -8.65 9.24 -14.76
C PHE A 171 -10.11 8.80 -14.67
N ASP A 172 -10.98 9.77 -14.40
CA ASP A 172 -12.40 9.53 -14.22
C ASP A 172 -13.02 8.96 -15.49
N CYS A 173 -12.68 9.50 -16.66
CA CYS A 173 -13.15 8.96 -17.94
C CYS A 173 -12.59 7.56 -18.23
N SER A 174 -11.39 7.23 -17.78
CA SER A 174 -10.73 5.94 -18.04
C SER A 174 -11.25 4.80 -17.16
N VAL A 175 -11.76 5.13 -15.98
CA VAL A 175 -12.11 4.14 -14.95
C VAL A 175 -13.62 4.07 -14.70
N LYS A 176 -14.39 5.15 -14.93
CA LYS A 176 -15.85 5.21 -14.71
C LYS A 176 -16.63 4.74 -15.94
N ARG A 177 -17.27 3.58 -15.86
CA ARG A 177 -18.13 3.07 -16.94
C ARG A 177 -19.41 3.87 -17.10
N HIS A 178 -19.94 3.95 -18.32
CA HIS A 178 -21.24 4.55 -18.61
C HIS A 178 -22.35 3.85 -17.78
N GLY A 179 -23.06 4.62 -16.94
CA GLY A 179 -24.13 4.11 -16.06
C GLY A 179 -23.69 3.63 -14.67
N GLN A 180 -22.41 3.74 -14.29
CA GLN A 180 -21.97 3.56 -12.90
C GLN A 180 -21.99 4.90 -12.15
N SER A 181 -22.50 4.93 -10.92
CA SER A 181 -22.43 6.14 -10.09
C SER A 181 -20.97 6.50 -9.76
N ALA A 182 -20.68 7.80 -9.69
CA ALA A 182 -19.36 8.35 -9.39
C ALA A 182 -18.77 7.88 -8.04
N GLU A 183 -19.61 7.33 -7.16
CA GLU A 183 -19.24 6.86 -5.82
C GLU A 183 -18.52 5.49 -5.80
N LYS A 184 -18.53 4.70 -6.87
CA LYS A 184 -17.99 3.32 -6.83
C LYS A 184 -16.49 3.19 -7.06
N ILE A 185 -15.88 4.00 -7.92
CA ILE A 185 -14.46 3.88 -8.26
C ILE A 185 -13.84 5.27 -8.38
N ASN A 186 -12.83 5.55 -7.56
CA ASN A 186 -12.08 6.82 -7.57
C ASN A 186 -10.66 6.59 -6.99
N ARG A 187 -9.80 7.60 -7.07
CA ARG A 187 -8.39 7.53 -6.61
C ARG A 187 -8.25 7.23 -5.12
N GLY A 188 -9.17 7.69 -4.28
CA GLY A 188 -9.16 7.41 -2.84
C GLY A 188 -9.24 5.92 -2.50
N MET A 189 -9.74 5.07 -3.41
CA MET A 189 -9.78 3.61 -3.22
C MET A 189 -8.39 2.98 -3.10
N ILE A 190 -7.40 3.51 -3.81
CA ILE A 190 -6.00 3.08 -3.73
C ILE A 190 -5.21 3.94 -2.74
N LEU A 191 -5.48 5.24 -2.62
CA LEU A 191 -4.75 6.11 -1.69
C LEU A 191 -5.03 5.75 -0.23
N ALA A 192 -6.27 5.43 0.13
CA ALA A 192 -6.64 5.08 1.51
C ALA A 192 -5.82 3.92 2.09
N PRO A 193 -5.70 2.74 1.43
CA PRO A 193 -4.84 1.69 1.95
C PRO A 193 -3.35 2.08 2.02
N LEU A 194 -2.85 2.96 1.13
CA LEU A 194 -1.46 3.42 1.21
C LEU A 194 -1.21 4.31 2.43
N VAL A 195 -2.16 5.21 2.74
CA VAL A 195 -2.14 6.00 3.99
C VAL A 195 -2.15 5.08 5.20
N ASP A 196 -3.07 4.11 5.20
CA ASP A 196 -3.20 3.16 6.32
C ASP A 196 -1.93 2.31 6.47
N ILE A 197 -1.30 1.85 5.39
CA ILE A 197 -0.01 1.16 5.40
C ILE A 197 1.07 1.99 6.10
N ILE A 198 1.24 3.26 5.70
CA ILE A 198 2.26 4.14 6.29
C ILE A 198 1.98 4.30 7.79
N VAL A 199 0.75 4.66 8.14
CA VAL A 199 0.35 4.90 9.54
C VAL A 199 0.51 3.65 10.41
N ASN A 200 0.16 2.46 9.91
CA ASN A 200 0.34 1.21 10.66
C ASN A 200 1.80 1.00 11.06
N LEU A 201 2.75 1.29 10.16
CA LEU A 201 4.19 1.16 10.45
C LEU A 201 4.68 2.24 11.43
N LEU A 202 4.17 3.47 11.31
CA LEU A 202 4.54 4.57 12.19
C LEU A 202 4.07 4.35 13.62
N VAL A 203 2.83 3.88 13.80
CA VAL A 203 2.27 3.60 15.13
C VAL A 203 3.06 2.48 15.81
N GLU A 204 3.30 1.36 15.12
CA GLU A 204 4.08 0.26 15.71
C GLU A 204 5.51 0.69 16.04
N GLY A 205 6.13 1.52 15.19
CA GLY A 205 7.49 2.01 15.43
C GLY A 205 7.65 2.97 16.59
N MET A 206 6.57 3.59 17.08
CA MET A 206 6.61 4.42 18.28
C MET A 206 6.53 3.61 19.58
N GLU A 207 5.99 2.39 19.55
CA GLU A 207 5.74 1.57 20.75
C GLU A 207 6.91 0.63 21.10
N ALA A 208 7.88 0.46 20.21
CA ALA A 208 8.99 -0.49 20.38
C ALA A 208 10.24 0.14 21.03
N GLU A 209 10.26 0.25 22.36
CA GLU A 209 11.35 0.93 23.11
C GLU A 209 12.70 0.15 23.19
N SER A 210 12.87 -1.03 22.57
CA SER A 210 14.00 -1.93 22.96
C SER A 210 14.63 -2.84 21.89
N ARG A 211 14.27 -2.76 20.61
CA ARG A 211 14.89 -3.59 19.55
C ARG A 211 15.41 -2.72 18.41
N GLU A 212 16.51 -3.16 17.78
CA GLU A 212 16.97 -2.62 16.49
C GLU A 212 15.84 -2.80 15.47
N GLN A 213 15.11 -1.71 15.24
CA GLN A 213 13.99 -1.65 14.33
C GLN A 213 14.42 -0.94 13.05
N ASN A 214 13.93 -1.44 11.92
CA ASN A 214 14.09 -0.78 10.64
C ASN A 214 13.34 0.56 10.65
N ASP A 215 14.08 1.66 10.46
CA ASP A 215 13.55 3.02 10.43
C ASP A 215 12.93 3.32 9.06
N VAL A 216 11.61 3.53 9.04
CA VAL A 216 10.83 3.87 7.83
C VAL A 216 11.31 5.18 7.21
N VAL A 217 11.69 6.16 8.04
CA VAL A 217 12.24 7.45 7.58
C VAL A 217 13.57 7.20 6.87
N GLU A 218 14.45 6.38 7.45
CA GLU A 218 15.77 6.11 6.89
C GLU A 218 15.69 5.34 5.57
N VAL A 219 14.78 4.35 5.47
CA VAL A 219 14.56 3.62 4.23
C VAL A 219 14.10 4.56 3.11
N LEU A 220 13.11 5.42 3.36
CA LEU A 220 12.60 6.37 2.37
C LEU A 220 13.63 7.47 2.02
N ALA A 221 14.36 7.98 3.00
CA ALA A 221 15.45 8.96 2.79
C ALA A 221 16.65 8.36 2.04
N SER A 222 16.74 7.02 1.96
CA SER A 222 17.78 6.30 1.20
C SER A 222 17.43 6.03 -0.25
N MET A 223 16.21 6.32 -0.69
CA MET A 223 15.81 6.11 -2.08
C MET A 223 16.50 7.11 -3.02
N ASP A 224 16.84 6.64 -4.23
CA ASP A 224 17.46 7.45 -5.29
C ASP A 224 16.48 8.39 -6.01
N CYS A 225 15.28 8.59 -5.47
CA CYS A 225 14.21 9.41 -6.07
C CYS A 225 13.53 10.34 -5.05
N PRO A 226 14.30 11.21 -4.36
CA PRO A 226 13.81 12.05 -3.27
C PRO A 226 12.58 12.90 -3.65
N ASP A 227 12.59 13.53 -4.81
CA ASP A 227 11.48 14.35 -5.30
C ASP A 227 10.20 13.54 -5.49
N THR A 228 10.30 12.33 -6.02
CA THR A 228 9.16 11.41 -6.22
C THR A 228 8.56 11.01 -4.88
N VAL A 229 9.40 10.75 -3.88
CA VAL A 229 8.95 10.41 -2.52
C VAL A 229 8.16 11.58 -1.93
N LEU A 230 8.74 12.78 -1.95
CA LEU A 230 8.11 13.98 -1.37
C LEU A 230 6.83 14.36 -2.11
N CYS A 231 6.84 14.36 -3.44
CA CYS A 231 5.65 14.68 -4.25
C CYS A 231 4.52 13.67 -4.01
N GLY A 232 4.84 12.37 -3.91
CA GLY A 232 3.85 11.32 -3.66
C GLY A 232 3.17 11.47 -2.30
N LEU A 233 3.95 11.75 -1.25
CA LEU A 233 3.41 11.97 0.11
C LEU A 233 2.65 13.28 0.22
N GLN A 234 3.14 14.36 -0.41
CA GLN A 234 2.45 15.64 -0.46
C GLN A 234 1.08 15.51 -1.15
N TYR A 235 1.03 14.78 -2.27
CA TYR A 235 -0.21 14.52 -2.99
C TYR A 235 -1.28 13.85 -2.12
N VAL A 236 -0.88 12.93 -1.24
CA VAL A 236 -1.78 12.27 -0.28
C VAL A 236 -2.39 13.27 0.70
N LEU A 237 -1.60 14.24 1.19
CA LEU A 237 -2.06 15.27 2.13
C LEU A 237 -3.00 16.28 1.46
N GLU A 238 -2.75 16.60 0.20
CA GLU A 238 -3.54 17.56 -0.59
C GLU A 238 -4.78 16.93 -1.24
N PHE A 239 -4.88 15.60 -1.28
CA PHE A 239 -5.98 14.91 -1.91
C PHE A 239 -7.33 15.27 -1.26
N ASP A 240 -8.37 15.44 -2.09
CA ASP A 240 -9.72 15.69 -1.59
C ASP A 240 -10.34 14.41 -1.03
N TRP A 241 -10.24 14.25 0.29
CA TRP A 241 -10.80 13.14 1.03
C TRP A 241 -12.31 13.27 1.31
N THR A 242 -12.98 14.30 0.76
CA THR A 242 -14.44 14.46 0.94
C THR A 242 -15.16 13.26 0.31
N GLY A 243 -15.73 12.40 1.17
CA GLY A 243 -16.38 11.15 0.77
C GLY A 243 -15.73 9.88 1.34
N PHE A 244 -14.48 9.96 1.82
CA PHE A 244 -13.77 8.86 2.46
C PHE A 244 -13.85 8.95 4.00
N SER A 245 -14.75 8.16 4.57
CA SER A 245 -14.87 7.82 6.00
C SER A 245 -15.42 8.89 6.98
N LYS A 246 -15.47 8.49 8.26
CA LYS A 246 -16.01 9.19 9.43
C LYS A 246 -15.05 10.29 9.91
N GLY A 247 -14.92 11.38 9.16
CA GLY A 247 -14.28 12.66 9.55
C GLY A 247 -13.06 12.54 10.46
N ASN A 248 -13.28 12.51 11.78
CA ASN A 248 -12.24 12.61 12.82
C ASN A 248 -11.11 11.58 12.74
N ILE A 249 -11.39 10.30 12.42
CA ILE A 249 -10.34 9.25 12.39
C ILE A 249 -9.39 9.48 11.21
N HIS A 250 -9.92 9.95 10.08
CA HIS A 250 -9.14 10.18 8.87
C HIS A 250 -8.16 11.36 9.05
N PHE A 251 -8.60 12.46 9.66
CA PHE A 251 -7.74 13.62 9.91
C PHE A 251 -6.58 13.31 10.86
N ALA A 252 -6.79 12.48 11.88
CA ALA A 252 -5.71 12.07 12.79
C ALA A 252 -4.63 11.25 12.08
N LYS A 253 -5.01 10.44 11.07
CA LYS A 253 -4.05 9.69 10.24
C LYS A 253 -3.27 10.59 9.30
N LEU A 254 -3.96 11.52 8.62
CA LEU A 254 -3.30 12.49 7.75
C LEU A 254 -2.30 13.35 8.52
N ARG A 255 -2.63 13.74 9.76
CA ARG A 255 -1.69 14.46 10.63
C ARG A 255 -0.43 13.64 10.93
N GLN A 256 -0.56 12.34 11.18
CA GLN A 256 0.61 11.48 11.36
C GLN A 256 1.47 11.40 10.11
N VAL A 257 0.86 11.39 8.92
CA VAL A 257 1.59 11.43 7.64
C VAL A 257 2.27 12.79 7.43
N GLU A 258 1.64 13.89 7.84
CA GLU A 258 2.21 15.25 7.78
C GLU A 258 3.43 15.40 8.72
N ASP A 259 3.31 14.94 9.97
CA ASP A 259 4.40 14.92 10.94
C ASP A 259 5.55 14.04 10.43
N PHE A 260 5.23 12.88 9.84
CA PHE A 260 6.20 11.99 9.21
C PHE A 260 6.92 12.63 8.02
N LEU A 261 6.19 13.30 7.12
CA LEU A 261 6.75 14.00 5.98
C LEU A 261 7.71 15.11 6.42
N THR A 262 7.35 15.85 7.48
CA THR A 262 8.22 16.89 8.06
C THR A 262 9.54 16.30 8.57
N ASN A 263 9.49 15.16 9.27
CA ASN A 263 10.69 14.45 9.73
C ASN A 263 11.54 13.96 8.55
N LEU A 264 10.90 13.37 7.55
CA LEU A 264 11.56 12.88 6.35
C LEU A 264 12.31 14.00 5.60
N ILE A 265 11.67 15.15 5.39
CA ILE A 265 12.31 16.33 4.78
C ILE A 265 13.55 16.75 5.58
N SER A 266 13.44 16.81 6.91
CA SER A 266 14.58 17.15 7.77
C SER A 266 15.73 16.16 7.63
N ARG A 267 15.45 14.85 7.56
CA ARG A 267 16.48 13.80 7.42
C ARG A 267 17.15 13.82 6.06
N MET A 268 16.41 14.11 5.00
CA MET A 268 16.95 14.23 3.65
C MET A 268 17.87 15.45 3.53
N GLY A 269 17.46 16.59 4.10
CA GLY A 269 18.28 17.81 4.13
C GLY A 269 19.61 17.65 4.87
N SER A 270 19.63 16.94 6.02
CA SER A 270 20.89 16.68 6.73
C SER A 270 21.86 15.81 5.92
N ARG A 271 21.34 14.81 5.19
CA ARG A 271 22.16 13.94 4.33
C ARG A 271 22.80 14.68 3.15
N GLU A 272 22.09 15.63 2.55
CA GLU A 272 22.64 16.47 1.49
C GLU A 272 23.78 17.34 2.02
N GLN A 273 23.63 17.88 3.23
CA GLN A 273 24.68 18.64 3.89
C GLN A 273 25.91 17.78 4.17
N ASP A 274 25.75 16.57 4.72
CA ASP A 274 26.85 15.64 4.98
C ASP A 274 27.59 15.21 3.70
N ARG A 275 26.87 15.02 2.58
CA ARG A 275 27.46 14.74 1.27
C ARG A 275 28.24 15.94 0.71
N SER A 276 27.77 17.17 0.96
CA SER A 276 28.46 18.38 0.52
C SER A 276 29.75 18.65 1.31
N VAL A 277 29.78 18.30 2.60
CA VAL A 277 30.97 18.44 3.46
C VAL A 277 32.01 17.38 3.15
N SER A 278 31.59 16.11 3.00
CA SER A 278 32.51 15.01 2.64
C SER A 278 33.08 15.13 1.22
N GLY A 279 32.39 15.80 0.31
CA GLY A 279 32.92 16.14 -1.03
C GLY A 279 33.96 17.27 -1.03
N GLN A 280 33.97 18.15 -0.02
CA GLN A 280 34.95 19.25 0.09
C GLN A 280 36.27 18.83 0.75
N GLU A 281 36.27 17.78 1.59
CA GLU A 281 37.49 17.28 2.22
C GLU A 281 38.40 16.48 1.26
N ALA A 282 37.88 16.03 0.12
CA ALA A 282 38.66 15.27 -0.87
C ALA A 282 39.40 16.13 -1.91
N GLU A 283 39.17 17.45 -1.95
CA GLU A 283 39.80 18.36 -2.93
C GLU A 283 40.98 19.18 -2.38
N CYS A 284 41.40 18.95 -1.12
CA CYS A 284 42.44 19.76 -0.48
C CYS A 284 43.65 18.93 0.00
N ASP A 285 44.22 18.07 -0.85
CA ASP A 285 45.59 17.57 -0.58
C ASP A 285 46.36 17.16 -1.84
N ASP A 286 46.55 18.09 -2.78
CA ASP A 286 47.52 17.91 -3.88
C ASP A 286 48.19 19.24 -4.30
N SER A 287 48.54 20.08 -3.31
CA SER A 287 49.39 21.25 -3.58
C SER A 287 50.25 21.69 -2.40
N VAL A 288 51.23 20.86 -2.01
CA VAL A 288 52.45 21.40 -1.41
C VAL A 288 53.67 20.78 -2.08
N CYS A 289 54.19 21.53 -3.04
CA CYS A 289 55.53 21.37 -3.57
C CYS A 289 56.52 22.04 -2.60
N CYS A 290 57.48 21.27 -2.09
CA CYS A 290 58.85 21.68 -1.71
C CYS A 290 59.75 20.44 -1.74
#